data_AF-J3SF50-F1
#
_entry.id   AF-J3SF50-F1
#
_cell.length_a   1.000
_cell.length_b   1.000
_cell.length_c   1.000
_cell.angle_alpha   90.00
_cell.angle_beta   90.00
_cell.angle_gamma   90.00
#
_symmetry.space_group_name_H-M   'P 1'
#
loop_
_entity.id
_entity.type
_entity.pdbx_description
1 polymer ?
#
loop_
_entity_poly.entity_id
_entity_poly.type
_entity_poly.pdbx_seq_one_letter_code
_entity_poly.pdbx_strand_id
1 'polypeptide(L)'
;MVSLLCCGPKMAACGIVLSVWGVIMLVLLGLFFNVHSAVLIEDIPANEEDFTSGVKRIHALYDQVSYNCFIAAGLYFVLGGFCFCQVRLNKRKEYLVR
;
A
#
# COMPACT_ATOMS: atom_id res chain seq x y z
N MET A 1 -6.18 -28.40 -7.01
CA MET A 1 -5.70 -27.07 -7.43
C MET A 1 -6.62 -26.04 -6.79
N VAL A 2 -6.19 -25.43 -5.67
CA VAL A 2 -6.99 -24.42 -4.96
C VAL A 2 -7.18 -23.24 -5.92
N SER A 3 -8.25 -23.28 -6.71
CA SER A 3 -8.70 -22.14 -7.50
C SER A 3 -9.20 -21.13 -6.48
N LEU A 4 -8.31 -20.26 -6.02
CA LEU A 4 -8.62 -19.09 -5.21
C LEU A 4 -9.30 -18.02 -6.10
N LEU A 5 -10.23 -18.47 -6.95
CA LEU A 5 -10.97 -17.67 -7.93
C LEU A 5 -12.10 -16.94 -7.18
N CYS A 6 -11.73 -16.13 -6.19
CA CYS A 6 -12.71 -15.51 -5.28
C CYS A 6 -13.39 -14.29 -5.91
N CYS A 7 -12.81 -13.72 -6.98
CA CYS A 7 -13.29 -12.50 -7.62
C CYS A 7 -13.54 -12.72 -9.12
N GLY A 8 -14.73 -12.35 -9.59
CA GLY A 8 -15.06 -12.32 -11.02
C GLY A 8 -14.17 -11.34 -11.81
N PRO A 9 -14.09 -11.48 -13.15
CA PRO A 9 -13.15 -10.74 -14.00
C PRO A 9 -13.28 -9.21 -13.89
N LYS A 10 -14.49 -8.70 -13.60
CA LYS A 10 -14.74 -7.26 -13.39
C LYS A 10 -14.19 -6.75 -12.06
N MET A 11 -14.34 -7.53 -10.99
CA MET A 11 -13.87 -7.15 -9.66
C MET A 11 -12.33 -7.22 -9.56
N ALA A 12 -11.71 -8.20 -10.24
CA ALA A 12 -10.26 -8.30 -10.32
C ALA A 12 -9.62 -7.12 -11.08
N ALA A 13 -10.27 -6.62 -12.15
CA ALA A 13 -9.81 -5.41 -12.85
C ALA A 13 -9.86 -4.17 -11.96
N CYS A 14 -10.94 -3.99 -11.19
CA CYS A 14 -11.05 -2.92 -10.19
C CYS A 14 -9.94 -3.02 -9.12
N GLY A 15 -9.67 -4.22 -8.63
CA GLY A 15 -8.60 -4.47 -7.64
C GLY A 15 -7.20 -4.10 -8.13
N ILE A 16 -6.90 -4.28 -9.42
CA ILE A 16 -5.62 -3.87 -10.01
C ILE A 16 -5.50 -2.34 -10.02
N VAL A 17 -6.54 -1.63 -10.44
CA VAL A 17 -6.52 -0.15 -10.50
C VAL A 17 -6.32 0.45 -9.11
N LEU A 18 -7.07 -0.05 -8.12
CA LEU A 18 -6.93 0.40 -6.72
C LEU A 18 -5.56 0.05 -6.14
N SER A 19 -5.03 -1.12 -6.46
CA SER A 19 -3.69 -1.53 -6.03
C SER A 19 -2.62 -0.62 -6.61
N VAL A 20 -2.63 -0.34 -7.92
CA VAL A 20 -1.65 0.55 -8.56
C VAL A 20 -1.71 1.95 -7.96
N TRP A 21 -2.92 2.50 -7.79
CA TRP A 21 -3.10 3.80 -7.17
C TRP A 21 -2.59 3.83 -5.72
N GLY A 22 -2.93 2.80 -4.93
CA GLY A 22 -2.48 2.67 -3.54
C GLY A 22 -0.97 2.56 -3.42
N VAL A 23 -0.30 1.76 -4.26
CA VAL A 23 1.17 1.65 -4.27
C VAL A 23 1.83 3.00 -4.56
N ILE A 24 1.38 3.72 -5.60
CA ILE A 24 1.98 5.01 -5.97
C ILE A 24 1.84 6.02 -4.82
N MET A 25 0.64 6.14 -4.25
CA MET A 25 0.38 7.06 -3.15
C MET A 25 1.20 6.71 -1.91
N LEU A 26 1.21 5.44 -1.48
CA LEU A 26 1.90 5.02 -0.27
C LEU A 26 3.43 5.11 -0.37
N VAL A 27 4.01 4.87 -1.55
CA VAL A 27 5.45 5.03 -1.78
C VAL A 27 5.85 6.49 -1.71
N LEU A 28 5.08 7.39 -2.34
CA LEU A 28 5.35 8.83 -2.26
C LEU A 28 5.23 9.34 -0.82
N LEU A 29 4.19 8.90 -0.09
CA LEU A 29 3.99 9.25 1.32
C LEU A 29 5.15 8.76 2.19
N GLY A 30 5.56 7.48 2.02
CA GLY A 30 6.69 6.90 2.74
C GLY A 30 8.01 7.64 2.48
N LEU A 31 8.27 8.05 1.23
CA LEU A 31 9.44 8.86 0.91
C LEU A 31 9.40 10.24 1.58
N PHE A 32 8.24 10.92 1.58
CA PHE A 32 8.11 12.22 2.25
C PHE A 32 8.26 12.14 3.78
N PHE A 33 7.77 11.05 4.39
CA PHE A 33 8.01 10.79 5.82
C PHE A 33 9.48 10.46 6.11
N ASN A 34 10.17 9.73 5.24
CA ASN A 34 11.58 9.40 5.41
C ASN A 34 12.52 10.62 5.28
N VAL A 35 12.14 11.62 4.47
CA VAL A 35 12.87 12.89 4.36
C VAL A 35 12.52 13.85 5.52
N HIS A 36 11.63 13.46 6.43
CA HIS A 36 11.15 14.29 7.55
C HIS A 36 10.57 15.64 7.09
N SER A 37 9.70 15.63 6.08
CA SER A 37 9.08 16.85 5.56
C SER A 37 8.22 17.55 6.60
N ALA A 38 8.45 18.85 6.83
CA ALA A 38 7.72 19.65 7.81
C ALA A 38 6.21 19.78 7.53
N VAL A 39 5.78 19.57 6.27
CA VAL A 39 4.37 19.58 5.87
C VAL A 39 3.58 18.43 6.50
N LEU A 40 4.24 17.32 6.83
CA LEU A 40 3.61 16.09 7.31
C LEU A 40 3.61 15.97 8.84
N ILE A 41 3.90 17.07 9.55
CA ILE A 41 4.01 17.05 11.01
C ILE A 41 2.67 16.90 11.72
N GLU A 42 1.58 17.33 11.08
CA GLU A 42 0.21 17.19 11.60
C GLU A 42 -0.30 15.75 11.50
N ASP A 43 0.26 14.95 10.58
CA ASP A 43 -0.11 13.54 10.40
C ASP A 43 0.66 12.60 11.35
N ILE A 44 1.73 13.09 11.99
CA ILE A 44 2.48 12.32 13.00
C ILE A 44 1.66 12.30 14.30
N PRO A 45 1.49 11.12 14.94
CA PRO A 45 0.90 11.03 16.27
C PRO A 45 1.93 11.48 17.33
N ALA A 46 2.27 12.76 17.34
CA ALA A 46 3.12 13.36 18.37
C ALA A 46 2.26 13.88 19.53
N ASN A 47 2.65 13.56 20.76
CA ASN A 47 2.05 14.16 21.95
C ASN A 47 2.81 15.42 22.36
N GLU A 48 2.18 16.30 23.14
CA GLU A 48 2.83 17.51 23.69
C GLU A 48 4.09 17.18 24.52
N GLU A 49 4.12 15.99 25.12
CA GLU A 49 5.27 15.44 25.87
C GLU A 49 6.46 15.03 24.98
N ASP A 50 6.21 14.74 23.70
CA ASP A 50 7.26 14.39 22.76
C ASP A 50 8.06 15.64 22.33
N PHE A 51 7.40 16.81 22.28
CA PHE A 51 8.06 18.09 21.99
C PHE A 51 8.99 18.54 23.12
N THR A 52 8.68 18.21 24.38
CA THR A 52 9.56 18.49 25.53
C THR A 52 10.74 17.53 25.61
N SER A 53 10.61 16.30 25.11
CA SER A 53 11.66 15.28 25.13
C SER A 53 12.71 15.40 24.02
N GLY A 54 12.51 16.30 23.05
CA GLY A 54 13.50 16.67 22.05
C GLY A 54 13.29 16.07 20.65
N VAL A 55 13.86 16.76 19.66
CA VAL A 55 13.66 16.55 18.21
C VAL A 55 13.91 15.10 17.75
N LYS A 56 14.83 14.38 18.41
CA LYS A 56 15.15 12.97 18.08
C LYS A 56 13.95 12.03 18.17
N ARG A 57 13.05 12.23 19.13
CA ARG A 57 11.86 11.37 19.29
C ARG A 57 10.89 11.57 18.13
N ILE A 58 10.75 12.82 17.66
CA ILE A 58 9.92 13.16 16.50
C ILE A 58 10.47 12.48 15.24
N HIS A 59 11.80 12.51 15.00
CA HIS A 59 12.39 11.79 13.87
C HIS A 59 12.08 10.28 13.91
N ALA A 60 12.13 9.65 15.08
CA ALA A 60 11.80 8.23 15.23
C ALA A 60 10.32 7.94 14.88
N LEU A 61 9.39 8.84 15.22
CA LEU A 61 7.98 8.75 14.85
C LEU A 61 7.80 8.85 13.32
N TYR A 62 8.50 9.77 12.66
CA TYR A 62 8.52 9.88 11.20
C TYR A 62 9.00 8.59 10.54
N ASP A 63 10.10 8.01 11.04
CA ASP A 63 10.62 6.75 10.51
C ASP A 63 9.62 5.61 10.70
N GLN A 64 8.97 5.53 11.86
CA GLN A 64 7.96 4.51 12.14
C GLN A 64 6.75 4.60 11.17
N VAL A 65 6.23 5.80 10.92
CA VAL A 65 5.12 6.02 9.97
C VAL A 65 5.56 5.71 8.54
N SER A 66 6.76 6.14 8.15
CA SER A 66 7.38 5.82 6.86
C SER A 66 7.45 4.30 6.62
N TYR A 67 7.97 3.53 7.58
CA TYR A 67 8.04 2.08 7.48
C TYR A 67 6.66 1.43 7.30
N ASN A 68 5.65 1.90 8.04
CA ASN A 68 4.29 1.40 7.91
C ASN A 68 3.72 1.66 6.50
N CYS A 69 4.01 2.83 5.91
CA CYS A 69 3.60 3.16 4.55
C CYS A 69 4.28 2.26 3.52
N PHE A 70 5.58 1.99 3.66
CA PHE A 70 6.30 1.08 2.77
C PHE A 70 5.82 -0.37 2.87
N ILE A 71 5.51 -0.86 4.09
CA ILE A 71 4.92 -2.18 4.29
C ILE A 71 3.55 -2.26 3.62
N ALA A 72 2.69 -1.25 3.82
CA ALA A 72 1.38 -1.18 3.20
C ALA A 72 1.49 -1.16 1.66
N ALA A 73 2.43 -0.38 1.10
CA ALA A 73 2.70 -0.36 -0.34
C ALA A 73 3.09 -1.76 -0.85
N GLY A 74 3.94 -2.48 -0.11
CA GLY A 74 4.31 -3.86 -0.42
C GLY A 74 3.09 -4.80 -0.45
N LEU A 75 2.17 -4.68 0.52
CA LEU A 75 0.94 -5.46 0.54
C LEU A 75 0.03 -5.16 -0.66
N TYR A 76 -0.14 -3.90 -1.01
CA TYR A 76 -0.90 -3.51 -2.21
C TYR A 76 -0.25 -4.06 -3.48
N PHE A 77 1.08 -4.05 -3.58
CA PHE A 77 1.80 -4.61 -4.73
C PHE A 77 1.54 -6.12 -4.87
N VAL A 78 1.63 -6.87 -3.77
CA VAL A 78 1.34 -8.33 -3.76
C VAL A 78 -0.11 -8.59 -4.14
N LEU A 79 -1.06 -7.81 -3.60
CA LEU A 79 -2.48 -7.92 -3.93
C LEU A 79 -2.73 -7.63 -5.43
N GLY A 80 -2.10 -6.61 -6.00
CA GLY A 80 -2.19 -6.29 -7.42
C GLY A 80 -1.65 -7.39 -8.31
N GLY A 81 -0.49 -7.95 -7.95
CA GLY A 81 0.08 -9.11 -8.63
C GLY A 81 -0.83 -10.34 -8.57
N PHE A 82 -1.44 -10.59 -7.41
CA PHE A 82 -2.44 -11.65 -7.26
C PHE A 82 -3.65 -11.41 -8.15
N CYS A 83 -4.25 -10.21 -8.13
CA CYS A 83 -5.38 -9.86 -9.01
C CYS A 83 -5.02 -10.00 -10.49
N PHE A 84 -3.80 -9.63 -10.90
CA PHE A 84 -3.32 -9.81 -12.26
C PHE A 84 -3.27 -11.29 -12.68
N CYS A 85 -2.72 -12.15 -11.82
CA CYS A 85 -2.73 -13.60 -12.02
C CYS A 85 -4.17 -14.13 -12.16
N GLN A 86 -5.10 -13.62 -11.35
CA GLN A 86 -6.53 -14.01 -11.42
C GLN A 86 -7.19 -13.60 -12.74
N VAL A 87 -6.91 -12.39 -13.25
CA VAL A 87 -7.43 -11.96 -14.56
C VAL A 87 -6.91 -12.88 -15.67
N ARG A 88 -5.62 -13.24 -15.64
CA ARG A 88 -5.02 -14.13 -16.65
C ARG A 88 -5.63 -15.54 -16.59
N LEU A 89 -5.88 -16.08 -15.40
CA LEU A 89 -6.53 -17.38 -15.22
C LEU A 89 -8.01 -17.37 -15.62
N ASN A 90 -8.75 -16.31 -15.27
CA ASN A 90 -10.15 -16.12 -15.69
C ASN A 90 -10.26 -16.04 -17.22
N LYS A 91 -9.37 -15.30 -17.88
CA LYS A 91 -9.31 -15.26 -19.34
C LYS A 91 -9.08 -16.64 -19.93
N ARG A 92 -8.13 -17.44 -19.40
CA ARG A 92 -7.88 -18.81 -19.92
C ARG A 92 -9.08 -19.75 -19.77
N LYS A 93 -9.85 -19.66 -18.68
CA LYS A 93 -11.05 -20.49 -18.50
C LYS A 93 -12.17 -20.09 -19.47
N GLU A 94 -12.30 -18.80 -19.79
CA GLU A 94 -13.29 -18.28 -20.75
C GLU A 94 -13.09 -18.84 -22.17
N TYR A 95 -11.83 -19.09 -22.60
CA TYR A 95 -11.51 -19.72 -23.89
C TYR A 95 -11.72 -21.24 -23.94
N LEU A 96 -11.77 -21.92 -22.79
CA LEU A 96 -11.92 -23.39 -22.73
C LEU A 96 -13.39 -23.84 -22.67
N VAL A 97 -14.32 -22.92 -22.38
CA VAL A 97 -15.76 -23.19 -22.25
C VAL A 97 -16.53 -22.81 -23.53
N ARG A 98 -15.85 -22.22 -24.51
CA ARG A 98 -16.40 -21.84 -25.82
C ARG A 98 -15.79 -22.70 -26.92
#